data_AF-A0A9D8DIR3-F1
#
_entry.id   AF-A0A9D8DIR3-F1
#
_cell.length_a   1.000
_cell.length_b   1.000
_cell.length_c   1.000
_cell.angle_alpha   90.00
_cell.angle_beta   90.00
_cell.angle_gamma   90.00
#
_symmetry.space_group_name_H-M   'P 1'
#
loop_
_entity.id
_entity.type
_entity.pdbx_description
1 polymer ?
#
loop_
_entity_poly.entity_id
_entity_poly.type
_entity_poly.pdbx_seq_one_letter_code
_entity_poly.pdbx_strand_id
1 'polypeptide(L)' 'EVKAGRAGRRRGPTAPAHQVGSRKRARIRRLAREWLGSGRAPSGVAGYRFDVVGVSFGPDGLAHVDHLRGAF' A
#
# COMPACT_ATOMS: atom_id res chain seq x y z
N GLU A 1 -3.18 -4.38 -1.75
CA GLU A 1 -2.52 -4.44 -3.07
C GLU A 1 -1.02 -4.39 -2.85
N VAL A 2 -0.31 -5.45 -3.22
CA VAL A 2 1.16 -5.54 -3.08
C VAL A 2 1.77 -5.06 -4.40
N LYS A 3 2.74 -4.13 -4.33
CA LYS A 3 3.59 -3.78 -5.48
C LYS A 3 5.02 -4.24 -5.18
N ALA A 4 5.56 -5.08 -6.05
CA ALA A 4 6.95 -5.51 -6.00
C ALA A 4 7.76 -4.75 -7.07
N GLY A 5 8.92 -4.22 -6.68
CA GLY A 5 9.92 -3.66 -7.60
C GLY A 5 11.16 -4.54 -7.64
N ARG A 6 11.74 -4.76 -8.82
CA ARG A 6 13.00 -5.52 -9.00
C ARG A 6 14.18 -4.54 -8.95
N ALA A 7 15.13 -4.72 -8.03
CA ALA A 7 16.35 -3.93 -7.99
C ALA A 7 17.19 -4.19 -9.26
N GLY A 8 17.69 -3.11 -9.87
CA GLY A 8 18.41 -3.14 -11.15
C GLY A 8 18.05 -1.98 -12.09
N ARG A 9 16.90 -1.32 -11.89
CA ARG A 9 16.64 0.00 -12.49
C ARG A 9 17.09 1.07 -11.50
N ARG A 10 18.04 1.92 -11.90
CA ARG A 10 18.58 3.08 -11.15
C ARG A 10 17.55 4.12 -10.66
N ARG A 11 16.23 3.89 -10.80
CA ARG A 11 15.16 4.78 -10.34
C ARG A 11 13.92 3.96 -9.95
N GLY A 12 13.98 3.30 -8.80
CA GLY A 12 12.77 3.13 -8.00
C GLY A 12 12.40 4.49 -7.40
N PRO A 13 11.12 4.83 -7.23
CA PRO A 13 10.75 6.08 -6.57
C PRO A 13 11.39 6.16 -5.18
N THR A 14 11.87 7.35 -4.82
CA THR A 14 12.60 7.65 -3.58
C THR A 14 11.84 7.27 -2.30
N ALA A 15 10.53 7.06 -2.39
CA ALA A 15 9.69 6.56 -1.30
C ALA A 15 8.49 5.73 -1.83
N PRO A 16 8.05 4.68 -1.12
CA PRO A 16 6.85 3.88 -1.45
C PRO A 16 5.57 4.70 -1.63
N ALA A 17 5.42 5.83 -0.93
CA ALA A 17 4.29 6.75 -1.07
C ALA A 17 4.13 7.30 -2.49
N HIS A 18 5.23 7.48 -3.22
CA HIS A 18 5.21 7.96 -4.62
C HIS A 18 4.65 6.90 -5.59
N GLN A 19 4.59 5.62 -5.19
CA GLN A 19 3.99 4.56 -5.99
C GLN A 19 2.45 4.52 -5.90
N VAL A 20 1.87 5.25 -4.96
CA VAL A 20 0.42 5.33 -4.71
C VAL A 20 -0.07 6.74 -5.04
N GLY A 21 -0.13 7.03 -6.34
CA GLY A 21 -0.68 8.27 -6.86
C GLY A 21 -2.21 8.39 -6.70
N SER A 22 -2.74 9.58 -6.99
CA SER A 22 -4.14 9.96 -6.79
C SER A 22 -5.16 8.95 -7.35
N ARG A 23 -4.94 8.43 -8.57
CA ARG A 23 -5.79 7.42 -9.19
C ARG A 23 -5.88 6.14 -8.36
N LYS A 24 -4.75 5.66 -7.83
CA LYS A 24 -4.70 4.45 -7.01
C LYS A 24 -5.37 4.67 -5.66
N ARG A 25 -5.15 5.84 -5.03
CA ARG A 25 -5.86 6.22 -3.79
C ARG A 25 -7.38 6.22 -3.99
N ALA A 26 -7.86 6.84 -5.07
CA ALA A 26 -9.28 6.89 -5.39
C ALA A 26 -9.89 5.48 -5.57
N ARG A 27 -9.20 4.60 -6.32
CA ARG A 27 -9.63 3.21 -6.50
C ARG A 27 -9.71 2.45 -5.18
N ILE A 28 -8.68 2.56 -4.34
CA ILE A 28 -8.63 1.88 -3.04
C ILE A 28 -9.75 2.39 -2.12
N ARG A 29 -9.99 3.71 -2.08
CA ARG A 29 -11.11 4.27 -1.30
C ARG A 29 -12.46 3.75 -1.79
N ARG A 30 -12.66 3.60 -3.11
CA ARG A 30 -13.89 3.03 -3.66
C ARG A 30 -14.11 1.59 -3.19
N LEU A 31 -13.09 0.74 -3.34
CA LEU A 31 -13.14 -0.66 -2.89
C LEU A 31 -13.36 -0.77 -1.38
N ALA A 32 -12.75 0.11 -0.59
CA ALA A 32 -12.96 0.14 0.84
C ALA A 32 -14.41 0.48 1.20
N ARG A 33 -15.04 1.45 0.51
CA ARG A 33 -16.47 1.75 0.71
C ARG A 33 -17.35 0.56 0.37
N GLU A 34 -17.09 -0.12 -0.74
CA GLU A 34 -17.82 -1.33 -1.13
C GLU A 34 -17.67 -2.44 -0.07
N TRP A 35 -16.45 -2.66 0.43
CA TRP A 35 -16.19 -3.64 1.48
C TRP A 35 -16.89 -3.29 2.80
N LEU A 36 -16.84 -2.02 3.23
CA LEU A 36 -17.55 -1.54 4.42
C LEU A 36 -19.07 -1.70 4.28
N GLY A 37 -19.62 -1.35 3.10
CA GLY A 37 -21.05 -1.49 2.80
C GLY A 37 -21.52 -2.94 2.68
N SER A 38 -20.60 -3.89 2.46
CA SER A 38 -20.95 -5.32 2.36
C SER A 38 -21.30 -5.99 3.69
N GLY A 39 -21.12 -5.30 4.83
CA GLY A 39 -21.32 -5.86 6.18
C GLY A 39 -20.28 -6.90 6.61
N ARG A 40 -19.29 -7.19 5.75
CA ARG A 40 -18.18 -8.11 6.04
C ARG A 40 -17.04 -7.46 6.85
N ALA A 41 -17.07 -6.14 6.97
CA ALA A 41 -16.07 -5.42 7.73
C ALA A 41 -16.33 -5.57 9.24
N PRO A 42 -15.28 -5.73 10.07
CA PRO A 42 -15.46 -5.78 11.52
C PRO A 42 -16.14 -4.52 12.05
N SER A 43 -17.21 -4.69 12.84
CA SER A 43 -17.90 -3.60 13.53
C SER A 43 -17.23 -3.28 14.88
N GLY A 44 -17.56 -2.13 15.48
CA GLY A 44 -17.04 -1.73 16.80
C GLY A 44 -15.58 -1.26 16.82
N VAL A 45 -14.97 -1.02 15.65
CA VAL A 45 -13.60 -0.51 15.55
C VAL A 45 -13.55 1.03 15.67
N ALA A 46 -12.44 1.55 16.21
CA ALA A 46 -12.23 3.01 16.35
C ALA A 46 -12.09 3.75 15.00
N GLY A 47 -11.79 3.02 13.92
CA GLY A 47 -11.69 3.56 12.57
C GLY A 47 -10.87 2.66 11.65
N TYR A 48 -10.84 3.01 10.36
CA TYR A 48 -10.04 2.34 9.35
C TYR A 48 -8.92 3.25 8.85
N ARG A 49 -7.74 2.68 8.58
CA ARG A 49 -6.56 3.40 8.10
C ARG A 49 -6.07 2.77 6.81
N PHE A 50 -5.58 3.59 5.88
CA PHE A 50 -4.92 3.10 4.67
C PHE A 50 -3.41 3.18 4.85
N ASP A 51 -2.78 2.00 4.87
CA ASP A 51 -1.34 1.87 4.97
C ASP A 51 -0.73 1.49 3.61
N VAL A 52 0.54 1.79 3.43
CA VAL A 52 1.33 1.34 2.28
C VAL A 52 2.50 0.52 2.79
N VAL A 53 2.58 -0.72 2.34
CA VAL A 53 3.75 -1.58 2.57
C VAL A 53 4.52 -1.69 1.26
N GLY A 54 5.73 -1.15 1.24
CA GLY A 54 6.69 -1.34 0.18
C GLY A 54 7.51 -2.60 0.45
N VAL A 55 7.68 -3.44 -0.56
CA VAL A 55 8.60 -4.59 -0.50
C VAL A 55 9.56 -4.48 -1.66
N SER A 56 10.85 -4.49 -1.35
CA SER A 56 11.94 -4.49 -2.34
C SER A 56 12.93 -5.59 -2.02
N PHE A 57 13.62 -6.09 -3.04
CA PHE A 57 14.63 -7.14 -2.87
C PHE A 57 16.01 -6.62 -3.24
N GLY A 58 16.98 -6.84 -2.36
CA GLY A 58 18.38 -6.55 -2.63
C GLY A 58 19.03 -7.59 -3.55
N PRO A 59 20.28 -7.37 -3.98
CA PRO A 59 21.06 -8.36 -4.75
C PRO A 59 21.30 -9.68 -4.01
N ASP A 60 21.26 -9.64 -2.68
CA ASP A 60 21.33 -10.78 -1.76
C ASP A 60 20.03 -11.61 -1.72
N GLY A 61 18.97 -11.15 -2.39
CA GLY A 61 17.65 -11.78 -2.38
C GLY A 61 16.85 -11.52 -1.10
N LEU A 62 17.39 -10.74 -0.15
CA LEU A 62 16.67 -10.41 1.09
C LEU A 62 15.59 -9.36 0.81
N ALA A 63 14.44 -9.56 1.46
CA ALA A 63 13.33 -8.62 1.40
C ALA A 63 13.56 -7.47 2.38
N HIS A 64 13.53 -6.25 1.85
CA HIS A 64 13.39 -5.03 2.64
C HIS A 64 11.91 -4.61 2.64
N VAL A 65 11.37 -4.35 3.83
CA VAL A 65 9.96 -4.03 4.04
C VAL A 65 9.84 -2.64 4.68
N ASP A 66 9.18 -1.74 3.96
CA ASP A 66 8.87 -0.39 4.41
C ASP A 66 7.37 -0.26 4.71
N HIS A 67 6.99 0.02 5.96
CA HIS A 67 5.59 0.23 6.33
C HIS A 67 5.30 1.69 6.62
N LEU A 68 4.60 2.34 5.69
CA LEU A 68 4.05 3.68 5.89
C LEU A 68 2.62 3.58 6.42
N ARG A 69 2.45 3.93 7.70
CA ARG A 69 1.15 3.99 8.36
C ARG A 69 0.41 5.28 8.01
N GLY A 70 -0.89 5.21 7.76
CA GLY A 70 -1.72 6.39 7.50
C GLY A 70 -1.34 7.13 6.22
N ALA A 71 -1.00 6.38 5.18
CA ALA A 71 -0.45 6.92 3.94
C ALA A 71 -1.44 7.83 3.18
N PHE A 72 -2.75 7.67 3.37
CA PHE A 72 -3.81 8.53 2.84
C PHE A 72 -5.17 8.24 3.46
#